data_AF-A0A855IQ70-F1
#
_entry.id   AF-A0A855IQ70-F1
#
_cell.length_a   1.000
_cell.length_b   1.000
_cell.length_c   1.000
_cell.angle_alpha   90.00
_cell.angle_beta   90.00
_cell.angle_gamma   90.00
#
_symmetry.space_group_name_H-M   'P 1'
#
loop_
_entity.id
_entity.type
_entity.pdbx_description
1 polymer ?
#
loop_
_entity_poly.entity_id
_entity_poly.type
_entity_poly.pdbx_seq_one_letter_code
_entity_poly.pdbx_strand_id
1 'polypeptide(L)'
;MNTSSALVITVQTKSGTRFFCGFGKRQHVKTAWHIAGSKFFTSEALSDDVREVCDILTSKGKTFSVHVVKGLLEEPLDLATPLFVGK
;
A
#
# COMPACT_ATOMS: atom_id res chain seq x y z
N MET A 1 15.18 -9.69 -16.22
CA MET A 1 14.86 -9.52 -14.79
C MET A 1 13.57 -8.70 -14.69
N ASN A 2 12.41 -9.35 -14.49
CA ASN A 2 11.14 -8.65 -14.32
C ASN A 2 10.99 -8.25 -12.86
N THR A 3 11.40 -7.03 -12.51
CA THR A 3 11.17 -6.48 -11.17
C THR A 3 9.70 -6.12 -11.03
N SER A 4 8.89 -7.04 -10.50
CA SER A 4 7.50 -6.74 -10.13
C SER A 4 7.50 -5.63 -9.09
N SER A 5 6.93 -4.49 -9.47
CA SER A 5 6.79 -3.32 -8.61
C SER A 5 5.31 -3.03 -8.41
N ALA A 6 4.97 -2.57 -7.21
CA ALA A 6 3.63 -2.16 -6.85
C ALA A 6 3.67 -0.75 -6.27
N LEU A 7 2.55 -0.04 -6.29
CA LEU A 7 2.39 1.24 -5.63
C LEU A 7 1.57 1.05 -4.35
N VAL A 8 1.90 1.83 -3.33
CA VAL A 8 1.10 1.98 -2.11
C VAL A 8 0.94 3.45 -1.79
N ILE A 9 -0.17 3.82 -1.16
CA ILE A 9 -0.43 5.19 -0.74
C ILE A 9 -0.34 5.27 0.77
N THR A 10 0.38 6.25 1.29
CA THR A 10 0.37 6.60 2.72
C THR A 10 -0.42 7.87 2.96
N VAL A 11 -1.24 7.90 4.00
CA VAL A 11 -2.06 9.05 4.40
C VAL A 11 -1.60 9.53 5.77
N GLN A 12 -1.41 10.84 5.93
CA GLN A 12 -1.14 11.44 7.24
C GLN A 12 -2.42 11.51 8.07
N THR A 13 -2.32 11.02 9.30
CA THR A 13 -3.39 11.06 10.29
C THR A 13 -2.90 11.74 11.56
N LYS A 14 -3.81 12.11 12.47
CA LYS A 14 -3.44 12.67 13.77
C LYS A 14 -2.56 11.72 14.60
N SER A 15 -2.64 10.41 14.34
CA SER A 15 -1.84 9.38 15.01
C SER A 15 -0.59 8.98 14.23
N GLY A 16 -0.22 9.73 13.19
CA GLY A 16 0.94 9.47 12.34
C GLY A 16 0.59 8.96 10.94
N THR A 17 1.63 8.60 10.19
CA THR A 17 1.54 8.05 8.83
C THR A 17 0.92 6.66 8.84
N ARG A 18 -0.08 6.43 8.00
CA ARG A 18 -0.73 5.12 7.84
C ARG A 18 -0.85 4.74 6.37
N PHE A 19 -0.94 3.45 6.08
CA PHE A 19 -1.15 2.97 4.71
C PHE A 19 -2.63 3.02 4.34
N PHE A 20 -2.95 3.47 3.13
CA PHE A 20 -4.30 3.44 2.58
C PHE A 20 -4.77 2.01 2.33
N CYS A 21 -6.00 1.70 2.74
CA CYS A 21 -6.62 0.39 2.52
C CYS A 21 -7.78 0.43 1.53
N GLY A 22 -8.37 1.61 1.32
CA GLY A 22 -9.62 1.76 0.57
C GLY A 22 -10.56 2.78 1.20
N PHE A 23 -11.78 2.80 0.70
CA PHE A 23 -12.85 3.66 1.20
C PHE A 23 -13.96 2.81 1.85
N GLY A 24 -14.44 3.26 3.01
CA GLY A 24 -15.61 2.71 3.70
C GLY A 24 -16.90 3.38 3.29
N LYS A 25 -17.97 3.18 4.08
CA LYS A 25 -19.26 3.86 3.91
C LYS A 25 -19.06 5.38 3.85
N ARG A 26 -19.82 6.05 2.98
CA ARG A 26 -19.71 7.51 2.73
C ARG A 26 -18.29 7.96 2.34
N GLN A 27 -17.55 7.08 1.68
CA GLN A 27 -16.14 7.30 1.30
C GLN A 27 -15.23 7.68 2.47
N HIS A 28 -15.47 7.13 3.67
CA HIS A 28 -14.54 7.31 4.78
C HIS A 28 -13.20 6.65 4.46
N VAL A 29 -12.08 7.38 4.58
CA VAL A 29 -10.74 6.84 4.31
C VAL A 29 -10.44 5.73 5.32
N LYS A 30 -10.12 4.53 4.84
CA LYS A 30 -9.63 3.41 5.68
C LYS A 30 -8.13 3.32 5.56
N THR A 31 -7.47 3.09 6.70
CA THR A 31 -6.01 3.00 6.77
C THR A 31 -5.55 1.88 7.70
N ALA A 32 -4.38 1.30 7.44
CA ALA A 32 -3.72 0.29 8.26
C ALA A 32 -2.34 0.78 8.73
N TRP A 33 -1.84 0.17 9.80
CA TRP A 33 -0.50 0.44 10.32
C TRP A 33 0.60 -0.23 9.49
N HIS A 34 0.32 -1.41 8.94
CA HIS A 34 1.30 -2.22 8.22
C HIS A 34 1.00 -2.25 6.72
N ILE A 35 2.06 -2.33 5.94
CA ILE A 35 2.01 -2.43 4.47
C ILE A 35 1.23 -3.67 4.00
N ALA A 36 1.27 -4.77 4.75
CA ALA A 36 0.50 -5.98 4.45
C ALA A 36 -1.02 -5.76 4.46
N GLY A 37 -1.50 -4.75 5.20
CA GLY A 37 -2.91 -4.34 5.20
C GLY A 37 -3.24 -3.23 4.20
N SER A 38 -2.26 -2.79 3.41
CA SER A 38 -2.45 -1.71 2.43
C SER A 38 -3.11 -2.20 1.15
N LYS A 39 -3.75 -1.29 0.43
CA LYS A 39 -4.13 -1.54 -0.97
C LYS A 39 -2.88 -1.37 -1.84
N PHE A 40 -2.49 -2.44 -2.51
CA PHE A 40 -1.48 -2.42 -3.55
C PHE A 40 -2.11 -2.07 -4.88
N PHE A 41 -1.42 -1.25 -5.66
CA PHE A 41 -1.77 -0.92 -7.02
C PHE A 41 -0.65 -1.38 -7.95
N THR A 42 -0.96 -1.66 -9.21
CA THR A 42 0.05 -1.93 -10.22
C THR A 42 0.87 -0.67 -10.49
N SER A 43 2.16 -0.83 -10.81
CA SER A 43 3.09 0.28 -11.06
C SER A 43 3.04 0.82 -12.49
N GLU A 44 2.18 0.28 -13.34
CA GLU A 44 1.98 0.75 -14.71
C GLU A 44 1.53 2.22 -14.71
N ALA A 45 2.48 3.11 -15.00
CA ALA A 45 2.39 4.56 -15.25
C ALA A 45 1.40 5.42 -14.39
N LEU A 46 1.05 4.97 -13.18
CA LEU A 46 -0.14 5.40 -12.42
C LEU A 46 -1.44 5.03 -13.13
N SER A 47 -1.93 3.83 -12.80
CA SER A 47 -3.27 3.39 -13.18
C SER A 47 -4.34 4.40 -12.78
N ASP A 48 -5.44 4.43 -13.53
CA ASP A 48 -6.57 5.34 -13.27
C ASP A 48 -7.12 5.17 -11.84
N ASP A 49 -7.04 3.96 -11.28
CA ASP A 49 -7.35 3.67 -9.87
C ASP A 49 -6.53 4.49 -8.87
N VAL A 50 -5.22 4.67 -9.11
CA VAL A 50 -4.35 5.46 -8.21
C VAL A 50 -4.74 6.93 -8.30
N ARG A 51 -4.99 7.43 -9.52
CA ARG A 51 -5.42 8.81 -9.74
C ARG A 51 -6.75 9.10 -9.07
N GLU A 52 -7.74 8.22 -9.24
CA GLU A 52 -9.05 8.34 -8.61
C GLU A 52 -8.91 8.41 -7.07
N VAL A 53 -8.09 7.54 -6.47
CA VAL A 53 -7.84 7.58 -5.03
C VAL A 53 -7.18 8.90 -4.62
N CYS A 54 -6.19 9.38 -5.37
CA CYS A 54 -5.53 10.66 -5.11
C CYS A 54 -6.52 11.84 -5.20
N ASP A 55 -7.42 11.85 -6.18
CA ASP A 55 -8.43 12.90 -6.34
C ASP A 55 -9.44 12.89 -5.18
N ILE A 56 -9.88 11.71 -4.75
CA ILE A 56 -10.77 11.56 -3.59
C ILE A 56 -10.06 12.00 -2.30
N LEU A 57 -8.78 11.68 -2.12
CA LEU A 57 -8.01 12.12 -0.95
C LEU A 57 -7.78 13.63 -0.96
N THR A 58 -7.48 14.21 -2.12
CA THR A 58 -7.28 15.66 -2.31
C THR A 58 -8.57 16.43 -2.05
N SER A 59 -9.70 16.00 -2.62
CA SER A 59 -11.02 16.63 -2.38
C SER A 59 -11.46 16.56 -0.91
N LYS A 60 -10.95 15.58 -0.14
CA LYS A 60 -11.17 15.45 1.31
C LYS A 60 -10.14 16.20 2.16
N GLY A 61 -9.22 16.96 1.54
CA GLY A 61 -8.18 17.71 2.25
C GLY A 61 -7.19 16.84 3.02
N LYS A 62 -6.90 15.62 2.52
CA LYS A 62 -5.93 14.72 3.14
C LYS A 62 -4.53 15.00 2.60
N THR A 63 -3.54 14.97 3.48
CA THR A 63 -2.13 14.91 3.10
C THR A 63 -1.73 13.46 2.89
N PHE A 64 -1.19 13.11 1.72
CA PHE A 64 -0.80 11.74 1.38
C PHE A 64 0.45 11.71 0.48
N SER A 65 1.00 10.51 0.28
CA SER A 65 2.16 10.27 -0.60
C SER A 65 2.04 8.90 -1.26
N VAL A 66 2.55 8.77 -2.49
CA VAL A 66 2.56 7.52 -3.25
C VAL A 66 3.98 6.95 -3.25
N HIS A 67 4.12 5.66 -2.94
CA HIS A 67 5.40 4.99 -2.82
C HIS A 67 5.46 3.78 -3.76
N VAL A 68 6.61 3.59 -4.40
CA VAL A 68 6.91 2.37 -5.18
C VAL A 68 7.51 1.34 -4.23
N VAL A 69 6.89 0.17 -4.19
CA VAL A 69 7.36 -1.02 -3.47
C VAL A 69 7.89 -1.99 -4.51
N LYS A 70 9.16 -2.38 -4.39
CA LYS A 70 9.78 -3.36 -5.27
C LYS A 70 9.92 -4.68 -4.51
N GLY A 71 9.37 -5.76 -5.05
CA GLY A 71 9.63 -7.11 -4.54
C GLY A 71 10.88 -7.69 -5.19
N LEU A 72 11.75 -8.29 -4.39
CA LEU A 72 12.77 -9.23 -4.85
C LEU A 72 12.15 -10.63 -4.72
N LEU A 73 11.84 -11.31 -5.82
CA LEU A 73 11.50 -12.73 -5.78
C LEU A 73 12.13 -13.41 -7.00
N GLU A 74 13.21 -14.16 -6.76
CA GLU A 74 13.62 -15.26 -7.65
C GLU A 74 13.50 -16.64 -6.98
N GLU A 75 13.20 -16.74 -5.68
CA GLU A 75 13.05 -18.04 -5.00
C GLU A 75 11.67 -18.12 -4.32
N PRO A 76 10.90 -19.21 -4.51
CA PRO A 76 9.67 -19.44 -3.77
C PRO A 76 9.99 -19.55 -2.27
N LEU A 77 9.20 -18.86 -1.44
CA LEU A 77 9.28 -19.04 0.01
C LEU A 77 8.79 -20.47 0.32
N ASP A 78 9.73 -21.38 0.57
CA ASP A 78 9.40 -22.73 1.04
C ASP A 78 8.82 -22.62 2.46
N LEU A 79 7.49 -22.72 2.56
CA LEU A 79 6.77 -22.70 3.84
C LEU A 79 7.11 -23.91 4.73
N ALA A 80 7.94 -24.86 4.27
CA ALA A 80 8.42 -25.98 5.07
C ALA A 80 9.54 -25.61 6.07
N THR A 81 10.17 -24.43 5.96
CA THR A 81 11.16 -23.99 6.96
C THR A 81 10.51 -23.13 8.05
N PRO A 82 10.53 -23.55 9.34
CA PRO A 82 9.98 -22.75 10.41
C PRO A 82 10.78 -21.45 10.59
N LEU A 83 10.11 -20.31 10.45
CA LEU A 83 10.69 -18.95 10.55
C LEU A 83 11.01 -18.48 11.97
N PHE A 84 10.92 -19.37 12.98
CA PHE A 84 11.26 -19.04 14.35
C PHE A 84 12.29 -20.02 14.90
N VAL A 85 13.56 -19.64 14.82
CA VAL A 85 14.57 -20.11 15.77
C VAL A 85 14.65 -19.06 16.88
N GLY A 86 13.73 -19.17 17.84
CA GLY A 86 13.86 -18.46 19.12
C GLY A 86 15.01 -19.08 19.91
N LYS A 87 15.90 -18.24 20.43
CA LYS A 87 16.88 -18.61 21.44
C LYS A 87 16.33 -18.30 22.82
#